data_AF-A0A1A8IK33-F1
#
_entry.id   AF-A0A1A8IK33-F1
#
_cell.length_a   1.000
_cell.length_b   1.000
_cell.length_c   1.000
_cell.angle_alpha   90.00
_cell.angle_beta   90.00
_cell.angle_gamma   90.00
#
_symmetry.space_group_name_H-M   'P 1'
#
loop_
_entity.id
_entity.type
_entity.pdbx_description
1 polymer ?
#
loop_
_entity_poly.entity_id
_entity_poly.type
_entity_poly.pdbx_seq_one_letter_code
_entity_poly.pdbx_strand_id
1 'polypeptide(L)'
;SSSSSSSPPKKQKRKFKNKHSKAKKYKKEEKKFRQRVRTPSEIVQRYKSLLKTFPKMKTLSKAFQKHGIDRNTVVSTAAVAELAMSAPLVYQELISNKPSGETVLHFAKRCEEEIQSNDEVKNKIESMKTDGTLLPIRRGKSV
;
A
#
# COMPACT_ATOMS: atom_id res chain seq x y z
N SER A 1 -30.73 -47.47 50.76
CA SER A 1 -30.68 -46.00 50.70
C SER A 1 -29.27 -45.55 50.35
N SER A 2 -29.17 -44.93 49.17
CA SER A 2 -28.19 -43.97 48.63
C SER A 2 -26.84 -43.75 49.31
N SER A 3 -25.75 -43.79 48.53
CA SER A 3 -24.69 -42.74 48.41
C SER A 3 -23.55 -43.27 47.50
N SER A 4 -23.66 -43.08 46.19
CA SER A 4 -23.07 -41.98 45.42
C SER A 4 -21.55 -42.09 45.19
N SER A 5 -21.24 -42.62 44.00
CA SER A 5 -19.94 -42.61 43.32
C SER A 5 -19.48 -41.18 43.02
N SER A 6 -18.24 -40.84 43.39
CA SER A 6 -17.61 -39.56 43.06
C SER A 6 -16.46 -39.80 42.07
N SER A 7 -16.73 -39.54 40.79
CA SER A 7 -15.71 -39.47 39.73
C SER A 7 -15.26 -38.01 39.54
N PRO A 8 -13.96 -37.73 39.33
CA PRO A 8 -13.47 -36.36 39.14
C PRO A 8 -13.79 -35.83 37.73
N PRO A 9 -14.12 -34.54 37.57
CA PRO A 9 -14.47 -33.98 36.26
C PRO A 9 -13.23 -33.78 35.37
N LYS A 10 -13.36 -34.21 34.12
CA LYS A 10 -12.41 -34.04 33.01
C LYS A 10 -12.13 -32.54 32.78
N LYS A 11 -10.86 -32.13 32.95
CA LYS A 11 -10.35 -30.81 32.52
C LYS A 11 -10.57 -30.64 31.01
N GLN A 12 -11.59 -29.89 30.62
CA GLN A 12 -11.76 -29.39 29.25
C GLN A 12 -10.57 -28.48 28.91
N LYS A 13 -9.60 -29.01 28.14
CA LYS A 13 -8.58 -28.20 27.48
C LYS A 13 -9.27 -27.30 26.44
N ARG A 14 -9.62 -26.09 26.84
CA ARG A 14 -10.04 -25.02 25.91
C ARG A 14 -8.90 -24.78 24.91
N LYS A 15 -9.12 -25.20 23.66
CA LYS A 15 -8.23 -24.91 22.52
C LYS A 15 -8.28 -23.40 22.19
N PHE A 16 -7.54 -22.58 22.92
CA PHE A 16 -7.19 -21.22 22.48
C PHE A 16 -5.95 -21.27 21.59
N LYS A 17 -6.09 -21.70 20.34
CA LYS A 17 -5.04 -21.54 19.32
C LYS A 17 -5.68 -20.98 18.06
N ASN A 18 -5.50 -19.66 17.85
CA ASN A 18 -5.25 -19.03 16.53
C ASN A 18 -5.38 -17.49 16.48
N LYS A 19 -5.63 -16.78 17.60
CA LYS A 19 -5.67 -15.30 17.58
C LYS A 19 -4.29 -14.62 17.54
N HIS A 20 -3.23 -15.26 18.03
CA HIS A 20 -1.91 -14.65 18.15
C HIS A 20 -1.14 -14.47 16.82
N SER A 21 -1.40 -15.30 15.81
CA SER A 21 -0.67 -15.23 14.53
C SER A 21 -1.07 -14.01 13.71
N LYS A 22 -2.37 -13.69 13.64
CA LYS A 22 -2.87 -12.50 12.92
C LYS A 22 -2.41 -11.20 13.57
N ALA A 23 -2.43 -11.10 14.90
CA ALA A 23 -1.97 -9.92 15.63
C ALA A 23 -0.45 -9.66 15.43
N LYS A 24 0.38 -10.71 15.46
CA LYS A 24 1.82 -10.59 15.17
C LYS A 24 2.10 -10.18 13.71
N LYS A 25 1.34 -10.74 12.75
CA LYS A 25 1.47 -10.39 11.32
C LYS A 25 1.11 -8.93 11.06
N TYR A 26 -0.01 -8.45 11.63
CA TYR A 26 -0.43 -7.05 11.52
C TYR A 26 0.63 -6.09 12.07
N LYS A 27 1.16 -6.34 13.27
CA LYS A 27 2.23 -5.52 13.87
C LYS A 27 3.52 -5.51 13.02
N LYS A 28 3.85 -6.61 12.34
CA LYS A 28 5.02 -6.68 11.45
C LYS A 28 4.80 -5.91 10.14
N GLU A 29 3.61 -6.00 9.56
CA GLU A 29 3.25 -5.26 8.35
C GLU A 29 3.19 -3.75 8.63
N GLU A 30 2.55 -3.33 9.72
CA GLU A 30 2.50 -1.92 10.13
C GLU A 30 3.90 -1.31 10.32
N LYS A 31 4.83 -2.06 10.95
CA LYS A 31 6.23 -1.62 11.09
C LYS A 31 6.92 -1.43 9.74
N LYS A 32 6.65 -2.28 8.74
CA LYS A 32 7.24 -2.15 7.39
C LYS A 32 6.75 -0.90 6.65
N PHE A 33 5.49 -0.54 6.82
CA PHE A 33 4.93 0.65 6.17
C PHE A 33 5.38 1.97 6.83
N ARG A 34 5.72 1.95 8.13
CA ARG A 34 6.32 3.10 8.83
C ARG A 34 7.81 3.32 8.49
N GLN A 35 8.48 2.34 7.88
CA GLN A 35 9.89 2.51 7.47
C GLN A 35 10.01 3.51 6.31
N ARG A 36 11.16 4.18 6.21
CA ARG A 36 11.46 5.06 5.08
C ARG A 36 11.59 4.25 3.80
N VAL A 37 10.89 4.67 2.75
CA VAL A 37 10.98 4.06 1.41
C VAL A 37 12.35 4.35 0.82
N ARG A 38 13.01 3.31 0.30
CA ARG A 38 14.35 3.41 -0.32
C ARG A 38 14.35 3.09 -1.81
N THR A 39 13.35 2.37 -2.29
CA THR A 39 13.29 1.92 -3.69
C THR A 39 11.96 2.28 -4.37
N PRO A 40 11.95 2.49 -5.70
CA PRO A 40 10.72 2.67 -6.46
C PRO A 40 9.75 1.49 -6.30
N SER A 41 10.27 0.27 -6.27
CA SER A 41 9.46 -0.95 -6.10
C SER A 41 8.71 -0.98 -4.76
N GLU A 42 9.32 -0.47 -3.69
CA GLU A 42 8.63 -0.32 -2.40
C GLU A 42 7.45 0.65 -2.48
N ILE A 43 7.55 1.74 -3.24
CA ILE A 43 6.43 2.66 -3.48
C ILE A 43 5.28 1.90 -4.13
N VAL A 44 5.55 1.20 -5.23
CA VAL A 44 4.54 0.45 -5.99
C VAL A 44 3.86 -0.58 -5.08
N GLN A 45 4.62 -1.29 -4.26
CA GLN A 45 4.06 -2.27 -3.32
C GLN A 45 3.16 -1.61 -2.27
N ARG A 46 3.55 -0.45 -1.73
CA ARG A 46 2.74 0.30 -0.76
C ARG A 46 1.45 0.81 -1.39
N TYR A 47 1.54 1.36 -2.59
CA TYR A 47 0.39 1.85 -3.34
C TYR A 47 -0.61 0.73 -3.63
N LYS A 48 -0.14 -0.44 -4.09
CA LYS A 48 -0.97 -1.65 -4.28
C LYS A 48 -1.63 -2.12 -2.98
N SER A 49 -0.96 -1.99 -1.84
CA SER A 49 -1.51 -2.36 -0.53
C SER A 49 -2.61 -1.38 -0.08
N LEU A 50 -2.41 -0.09 -0.36
CA LEU A 50 -3.42 0.95 -0.16
C LEU A 50 -4.65 0.71 -1.03
N LEU A 51 -4.47 0.40 -2.32
CA LEU A 51 -5.55 0.04 -3.24
C LEU A 51 -6.41 -1.11 -2.71
N LYS A 52 -5.80 -2.19 -2.21
CA LYS A 52 -6.53 -3.33 -1.64
C LYS A 52 -7.32 -2.98 -0.37
N THR A 53 -6.89 -1.94 0.32
CA THR A 53 -7.48 -1.52 1.60
C THR A 53 -8.52 -0.44 1.41
N PHE A 54 -8.34 0.43 0.41
CA PHE A 54 -9.17 1.59 0.16
C PHE A 54 -10.67 1.27 0.06
N PRO A 55 -11.13 0.25 -0.69
CA PRO A 55 -12.56 -0.12 -0.74
C PRO A 55 -13.16 -0.49 0.62
N LYS A 56 -12.32 -0.91 1.58
CA LYS A 56 -12.75 -1.29 2.94
C LYS A 56 -12.74 -0.10 3.91
N MET A 57 -12.21 1.05 3.49
CA MET A 57 -12.09 2.25 4.30
C MET A 57 -12.98 3.33 3.72
N LYS A 58 -13.68 4.09 4.57
CA LYS A 58 -14.58 5.15 4.12
C LYS A 58 -13.86 6.34 3.46
N THR A 59 -12.57 6.52 3.74
CA THR A 59 -11.76 7.64 3.22
C THR A 59 -10.31 7.21 2.94
N LEU A 60 -9.66 7.89 1.99
CA LEU A 60 -8.23 7.72 1.69
C LEU A 60 -7.37 7.96 2.94
N SER A 61 -7.66 9.02 3.71
CA SER A 61 -6.93 9.33 4.95
C SER A 61 -6.96 8.19 5.95
N LYS A 62 -8.10 7.51 6.13
CA LYS A 62 -8.18 6.34 7.01
C LYS A 62 -7.38 5.15 6.46
N ALA A 63 -7.35 4.97 5.13
CA ALA A 63 -6.49 3.95 4.52
C ALA A 63 -5.00 4.24 4.77
N PHE A 64 -4.56 5.49 4.62
CA PHE A 64 -3.18 5.91 4.91
C PHE A 64 -2.82 5.69 6.38
N GLN A 65 -3.66 6.14 7.30
CA GLN A 65 -3.47 5.95 8.75
C GLN A 65 -3.36 4.47 9.14
N LYS A 66 -4.18 3.60 8.55
CA LYS A 66 -4.13 2.16 8.83
C LYS A 66 -2.80 1.52 8.43
N HIS A 67 -2.17 2.01 7.38
CA HIS A 67 -0.83 1.59 6.96
C HIS A 67 0.27 2.44 7.62
N GLY A 68 -0.05 3.48 8.41
CA GLY A 68 0.95 4.37 9.00
C GLY A 68 1.78 5.12 7.96
N ILE A 69 1.20 5.41 6.80
CA ILE A 69 1.84 6.17 5.71
C ILE A 69 1.33 7.61 5.76
N ASP A 70 2.25 8.56 5.59
CA ASP A 70 1.89 9.98 5.51
C ASP A 70 1.27 10.35 4.15
N ARG A 71 0.27 11.24 4.16
CA ARG A 71 -0.43 11.66 2.94
C ARG A 71 0.52 12.28 1.93
N ASN A 72 1.41 13.18 2.35
CA ASN A 72 2.32 13.84 1.43
C ASN A 72 3.27 12.83 0.81
N THR A 73 3.71 11.81 1.56
CA THR A 73 4.52 10.73 1.01
C THR A 73 3.80 10.01 -0.12
N VAL A 74 2.51 9.66 0.05
CA VAL A 74 1.75 9.00 -1.01
C VAL A 74 1.55 9.93 -2.20
N VAL A 75 1.23 11.20 -1.98
CA VAL A 75 0.99 12.18 -3.05
C VAL A 75 2.27 12.41 -3.87
N SER A 76 3.41 12.66 -3.21
CA SER A 76 4.70 12.93 -3.86
C SER A 76 5.30 11.71 -4.55
N THR A 77 4.85 10.49 -4.22
CA THR A 77 5.37 9.26 -4.85
C THR A 77 4.32 8.54 -5.71
N ALA A 78 3.09 9.07 -5.81
CA ALA A 78 2.00 8.46 -6.57
C ALA A 78 2.37 8.26 -8.04
N ALA A 79 3.07 9.22 -8.66
CA ALA A 79 3.50 9.17 -10.05
C ALA A 79 4.24 7.88 -10.41
N VAL A 80 5.10 7.39 -9.50
CA VAL A 80 5.85 6.14 -9.67
C VAL A 80 4.90 4.95 -9.81
N ALA A 81 3.90 4.87 -8.94
CA ALA A 81 2.94 3.77 -8.93
C ALA A 81 1.93 3.88 -10.07
N GLU A 82 1.48 5.10 -10.38
CA GLU A 82 0.58 5.38 -11.50
C GLU A 82 1.24 4.95 -12.82
N LEU A 83 2.46 5.40 -13.09
CA LEU A 83 3.21 5.03 -14.30
C LEU A 83 3.50 3.53 -14.35
N ALA A 84 3.94 2.92 -13.23
CA ALA A 84 4.21 1.48 -13.17
C ALA A 84 2.97 0.62 -13.45
N MET A 85 1.76 1.14 -13.23
CA MET A 85 0.50 0.42 -13.45
C MET A 85 -0.14 0.75 -14.80
N SER A 86 -0.06 1.99 -15.27
CA SER A 86 -0.65 2.42 -16.55
C SER A 86 0.26 2.12 -17.75
N ALA A 87 1.57 2.30 -17.59
CA ALA A 87 2.58 2.18 -18.64
C ALA A 87 3.83 1.43 -18.11
N PRO A 88 3.73 0.11 -17.88
CA PRO A 88 4.81 -0.67 -17.28
C PRO A 88 6.09 -0.69 -18.14
N LEU A 89 5.98 -0.57 -19.46
CA LEU A 89 7.13 -0.51 -20.37
C LEU A 89 7.93 0.78 -20.16
N VAL A 90 7.26 1.93 -20.22
CA VAL A 90 7.85 3.25 -19.96
C VAL A 90 8.48 3.31 -18.57
N TYR A 91 7.79 2.76 -17.56
CA TYR A 91 8.34 2.66 -16.21
C TYR A 91 9.66 1.87 -16.16
N GLN A 92 9.75 0.74 -16.87
CA GLN A 92 10.96 -0.09 -16.89
C GLN A 92 12.12 0.62 -17.61
N GLU A 93 11.84 1.37 -18.67
CA GLU A 93 12.83 2.21 -19.33
C GLU A 93 13.36 3.30 -18.38
N LEU A 94 12.48 4.00 -17.66
CA LEU A 94 12.89 5.01 -16.68
C LEU A 94 13.73 4.44 -15.54
N ILE A 95 13.40 3.24 -15.06
CA ILE A 95 14.17 2.52 -14.04
C ILE A 95 15.54 2.12 -14.57
N SER A 96 15.63 1.67 -15.83
CA SER A 96 16.89 1.25 -16.45
C SER A 96 17.82 2.44 -16.69
N ASN A 97 17.25 3.59 -17.08
CA ASN A 97 17.94 4.86 -17.28
C ASN A 97 18.13 5.64 -15.97
N LYS A 98 17.94 5.01 -14.81
CA LYS A 98 18.05 5.68 -13.52
C LYS A 98 19.53 5.98 -13.20
N PRO A 99 19.90 7.26 -12.94
CA PRO A 99 21.26 7.58 -12.55
C PRO A 99 21.60 7.01 -11.16
N SER A 100 22.84 6.57 -11.02
CA SER A 100 23.35 6.05 -9.74
C SER A 100 23.26 7.11 -8.65
N GLY A 101 22.72 6.75 -7.49
CA GLY A 101 22.53 7.68 -6.36
C GLY A 101 21.27 8.54 -6.42
N GLU A 102 20.45 8.46 -7.47
CA GLU A 102 19.22 9.24 -7.55
C GLU A 102 18.21 8.86 -6.45
N THR A 103 17.77 9.88 -5.71
CA THR A 103 16.77 9.73 -4.65
C THR A 103 15.42 9.30 -5.21
N VAL A 104 14.64 8.58 -4.40
CA VAL A 104 13.28 8.14 -4.77
C VAL A 104 12.35 9.31 -5.15
N LEU A 105 12.53 10.47 -4.53
CA LEU A 105 11.70 11.65 -4.82
C LEU A 105 12.02 12.26 -6.18
N HIS A 106 13.30 12.34 -6.55
CA HIS A 106 13.70 12.81 -7.89
C HIS A 106 13.21 11.85 -8.97
N PHE A 107 13.32 10.55 -8.75
CA PHE A 107 12.74 9.55 -9.63
C PHE A 107 11.21 9.73 -9.79
N ALA A 108 10.50 10.05 -8.71
CA ALA A 108 9.07 10.30 -8.75
C ALA A 108 8.70 11.55 -9.57
N LYS A 109 9.53 12.61 -9.50
CA LYS A 109 9.36 13.81 -10.34
C LYS A 109 9.55 13.51 -11.83
N ARG A 110 10.57 12.72 -12.19
CA ARG A 110 10.74 12.28 -13.58
C ARG A 110 9.55 11.45 -14.09
N CYS A 111 9.04 10.54 -13.26
CA CYS A 111 7.81 9.80 -13.61
C CYS A 111 6.62 10.75 -13.79
N GLU A 112 6.56 11.84 -13.01
CA GLU A 112 5.54 12.86 -13.17
C GLU A 112 5.68 13.64 -14.47
N GLU A 113 6.88 14.08 -14.81
CA GLU A 113 7.19 14.75 -16.07
C GLU A 113 6.81 13.86 -17.27
N GLU A 114 7.17 12.57 -17.22
CA GLU A 114 6.80 11.60 -18.27
C GLU A 114 5.28 11.45 -18.43
N ILE A 115 4.54 11.39 -17.32
CA ILE A 115 3.06 11.37 -17.35
C ILE A 115 2.50 12.68 -17.90
N GLN A 116 3.13 13.83 -17.61
CA GLN A 116 2.68 15.13 -18.09
C GLN A 116 2.96 15.35 -19.57
N SER A 117 4.06 14.80 -20.08
CA SER A 117 4.46 14.88 -21.49
C SER A 117 3.67 13.91 -22.38
N ASN A 118 3.11 12.84 -21.83
CA ASN A 118 2.36 11.83 -22.57
C ASN A 118 0.86 11.84 -22.23
N ASP A 119 0.07 12.53 -23.05
CA ASP A 119 -1.38 12.64 -22.85
C ASP A 119 -2.12 11.29 -22.90
N GLU A 120 -1.62 10.30 -23.64
CA GLU A 120 -2.21 8.95 -23.67
C GLU A 120 -2.09 8.26 -22.31
N VAL A 121 -0.89 8.31 -21.71
CA VAL A 121 -0.62 7.76 -20.38
C VAL A 121 -1.44 8.49 -19.32
N LYS A 122 -1.54 9.82 -19.43
CA LYS A 122 -2.34 10.66 -18.53
C LYS A 122 -3.84 10.31 -18.60
N ASN A 123 -4.40 10.22 -19.80
CA ASN A 123 -5.81 9.84 -19.99
C ASN A 123 -6.07 8.43 -19.46
N LYS A 124 -5.16 7.49 -19.71
CA LYS A 124 -5.24 6.13 -19.16
C LYS A 124 -5.22 6.13 -17.63
N ILE A 125 -4.36 6.93 -17.00
CA ILE A 125 -4.30 7.07 -15.54
C ILE A 125 -5.63 7.60 -14.99
N GLU A 126 -6.22 8.61 -15.63
CA GLU A 126 -7.51 9.15 -15.18
C GLU A 126 -8.64 8.12 -15.32
N SER A 127 -8.71 7.38 -16.43
CA SER A 127 -9.67 6.25 -16.57
C SER A 127 -9.43 5.17 -15.49
N MET A 128 -8.17 4.82 -15.22
CA MET A 128 -7.86 3.85 -14.17
C MET A 128 -8.24 4.34 -12.77
N LYS A 129 -8.19 5.65 -12.50
CA LYS A 129 -8.68 6.24 -11.24
C LYS A 129 -10.20 6.18 -11.14
N THR A 130 -10.93 6.39 -12.23
CA THR A 130 -12.40 6.27 -12.25
C THR A 130 -12.85 4.81 -12.08
N ASP A 131 -12.11 3.88 -12.68
CA ASP A 131 -12.38 2.43 -12.59
C ASP A 131 -11.99 1.84 -11.22
N GLY A 132 -11.34 2.62 -10.36
CA GLY A 132 -10.86 2.19 -9.05
C GLY A 132 -9.64 1.26 -9.09
N THR A 133 -8.99 1.15 -10.25
CA THR A 133 -7.71 0.42 -10.39
C THR A 133 -6.51 1.27 -9.95
N LEU A 134 -6.66 2.60 -9.88
CA LEU A 134 -5.76 3.55 -9.24
C LEU A 134 -6.46 4.32 -8.11
N LEU A 135 -5.68 4.85 -7.16
CA LEU A 135 -6.22 5.65 -6.07
C LEU A 135 -6.63 7.01 -6.64
N PRO A 136 -7.81 7.56 -6.26
CA PRO A 136 -8.25 8.87 -6.71
C PRO A 136 -7.50 9.99 -5.96
N ILE A 137 -6.18 10.05 -6.15
CA ILE A 137 -5.30 11.05 -5.57
C ILE A 137 -5.09 12.12 -6.61
N ARG A 138 -5.64 13.31 -6.34
CA ARG A 138 -5.31 14.51 -7.11
C ARG A 138 -4.08 15.15 -6.50
N ARG A 139 -3.05 15.31 -7.32
CA ARG A 139 -1.90 16.15 -6.98
C ARG A 139 -2.38 17.59 -7.10
N GLY A 140 -2.38 18.33 -5.99
CA GLY A 140 -2.60 19.77 -6.05
C GLY A 140 -1.49 20.38 -6.88
N LYS A 141 -1.82 21.31 -7.78
CA LYS A 141 -0.81 22.20 -8.36
C LYS A 141 -0.05 22.82 -7.18
N SER A 142 1.27 22.67 -7.14
CA SER A 142 2.07 23.61 -6.37
C SER A 142 1.66 25.00 -6.83
N VAL A 143 1.05 25.75 -5.91
CA VAL A 143 0.94 27.21 -6.01
C VAL A 143 2.33 27.81 -6.14
#